data_AF-A0A7X0EG67-F1
#
_entry.id   AF-A0A7X0EG67-F1
#
_cell.length_a   1.000
_cell.length_b   1.000
_cell.length_c   1.000
_cell.angle_alpha   90.00
_cell.angle_beta   90.00
_cell.angle_gamma   90.00
#
_symmetry.space_group_name_H-M   'P 1'
#
loop_
_entity.id
_entity.type
_entity.pdbx_description
1 polymer ?
#
loop_
_entity_poly.entity_id
_entity_poly.type
_entity_poly.pdbx_seq_one_letter_code
_entity_poly.pdbx_strand_id
1 'polypeptide(L)'
;MSRHRHRTALALILSLAAGGATTPAWALDRTWTLEGQDLKIASPCARSVQITAAADTRSIRVVAMADDAGEIDQLAASGGQTAQLSATGRRCYHRGEDWNRWQPTLRIEIVVPAGTPLDVQEGGSTDYAASGGFGALTLTLDGSGNFKGGRVTGGARVRSHGSGDMELDRLDGALTVRAAGSGNITITQMAGPSTDLESSGSGNITISGGSGGATTAKINGSGDITLPAVGSLRLVARGSGDTVAARAQGEVSAELSGSGTLKLHAVSAPTALLRQSGNGDITIDGGEIGSLTSTISGSGDQVIHAKVTDASVSLSGSGDVHIDQVTGHLDQTRSGSGSVRVGGH
;
A
#
# COMPACT_ATOMS: atom_id res chain seq x y z
N MET A 1 53.24 -34.76 61.27
CA MET A 1 53.73 -34.02 60.10
C MET A 1 52.68 -34.11 59.00
N SER A 2 51.94 -33.01 58.83
CA SER A 2 50.81 -32.86 57.91
C SER A 2 51.27 -32.74 56.45
N ARG A 3 50.59 -33.42 55.53
CA ARG A 3 50.61 -33.10 54.09
C ARG A 3 49.18 -33.08 53.56
N HIS A 4 48.57 -31.90 53.57
CA HIS A 4 47.40 -31.60 52.77
C HIS A 4 47.76 -31.62 51.28
N ARG A 5 47.02 -32.38 50.48
CA ARG A 5 46.98 -32.23 49.01
C ARG A 5 45.64 -31.62 48.63
N HIS A 6 45.67 -30.36 48.20
CA HIS A 6 44.55 -29.69 47.55
C HIS A 6 44.28 -30.34 46.17
N ARG A 7 43.03 -30.73 45.92
CA ARG A 7 42.52 -31.07 44.59
C ARG A 7 41.84 -29.83 44.02
N THR A 8 42.48 -29.18 43.04
CA THR A 8 41.91 -28.12 42.22
C THR A 8 41.01 -28.75 41.16
N ALA A 9 39.72 -28.40 41.18
CA ALA A 9 38.75 -28.75 40.15
C ALA A 9 38.93 -27.81 38.95
N LEU A 10 39.18 -28.36 37.78
CA LEU A 10 39.29 -27.63 36.51
C LEU A 10 37.87 -27.46 35.94
N ALA A 11 37.33 -26.24 35.99
CA ALA A 11 36.07 -25.89 35.35
C ALA A 11 36.28 -25.75 33.84
N LEU A 12 35.71 -26.67 33.06
CA LEU A 12 35.69 -26.62 31.60
C LEU A 12 34.60 -25.62 31.17
N ILE A 13 35.01 -24.43 30.72
CA ILE A 13 34.10 -23.44 30.15
C ILE A 13 33.73 -23.92 28.75
N LEU A 14 32.50 -24.42 28.60
CA LEU A 14 31.91 -24.80 27.32
C LEU A 14 31.46 -23.53 26.60
N SER A 15 32.28 -23.00 25.70
CA SER A 15 31.93 -21.91 24.80
C SER A 15 30.91 -22.40 23.76
N LEU A 16 29.65 -21.96 23.89
CA LEU A 16 28.65 -22.07 22.82
C LEU A 16 29.12 -21.23 21.63
N ALA A 17 29.55 -21.88 20.55
CA ALA A 17 29.78 -21.23 19.27
C ALA A 17 28.42 -20.85 18.66
N ALA A 18 28.25 -19.55 18.37
CA ALA A 18 27.12 -19.02 17.62
C ALA A 18 27.09 -19.66 16.22
N GLY A 19 25.91 -20.12 15.79
CA GLY A 19 25.69 -20.66 14.46
C GLY A 19 25.93 -19.58 13.40
N GLY A 20 27.05 -19.69 12.68
CA GLY A 20 27.29 -18.93 11.47
C GLY A 20 26.36 -19.41 10.36
N ALA A 21 25.64 -18.49 9.74
CA ALA A 21 24.95 -18.75 8.49
C ALA A 21 25.96 -19.25 7.45
N THR A 22 25.81 -20.49 7.00
CA THR A 22 26.66 -21.11 5.99
C THR A 22 26.36 -20.48 4.64
N THR A 23 27.22 -19.59 4.15
CA THR A 23 27.22 -19.19 2.74
C THR A 23 27.70 -20.39 1.90
N PRO A 24 27.01 -20.77 0.80
CA PRO A 24 27.48 -21.84 -0.06
C PRO A 24 28.80 -21.43 -0.74
N ALA A 25 29.76 -22.35 -0.76
CA ALA A 25 31.17 -22.11 -1.05
C ALA A 25 31.53 -21.77 -2.53
N TRP A 26 30.57 -21.36 -3.36
CA TRP A 26 30.78 -21.06 -4.80
C TRP A 26 30.05 -19.81 -5.32
N ALA A 27 29.33 -19.07 -4.47
CA ALA A 27 28.68 -17.84 -4.92
C ALA A 27 29.74 -16.77 -5.19
N LEU A 28 29.78 -16.26 -6.43
CA LEU A 28 30.56 -15.08 -6.77
C LEU A 28 29.92 -13.87 -6.11
N ASP A 29 30.73 -12.92 -5.64
CA ASP A 29 30.23 -11.68 -5.08
C ASP A 29 30.92 -10.43 -5.67
N ARG A 30 30.20 -9.31 -5.59
CA ARG A 30 30.74 -7.98 -5.87
C ARG A 30 30.16 -6.99 -4.88
N THR A 31 31.03 -6.20 -4.26
CA THR A 31 30.65 -5.17 -3.29
C THR A 31 30.91 -3.78 -3.85
N TRP A 32 29.96 -2.87 -3.65
CA TRP A 32 30.15 -1.43 -3.85
C TRP A 32 29.87 -0.69 -2.55
N THR A 33 30.64 0.37 -2.32
CA THR A 33 30.35 1.37 -1.29
C THR A 33 30.14 2.70 -2.00
N LEU A 34 28.94 3.27 -1.84
CA LEU A 34 28.45 4.42 -2.58
C LEU A 34 28.12 5.55 -1.60
N GLU A 35 28.43 6.77 -2.00
CA GLU A 35 27.92 7.99 -1.36
C GLU A 35 26.58 8.36 -1.99
N GLY A 36 25.62 8.80 -1.17
CA GLY A 36 24.28 9.20 -1.61
C GLY A 36 23.37 9.56 -0.45
N GLN A 37 22.50 10.54 -0.65
CA GLN A 37 21.45 10.92 0.30
C GLN A 37 20.19 10.07 0.11
N ASP A 38 19.94 9.66 -1.13
CA ASP A 38 18.86 8.79 -1.55
C ASP A 38 19.38 7.63 -2.42
N LEU A 39 18.61 6.54 -2.46
CA LEU A 39 18.93 5.35 -3.23
C LEU A 39 17.87 5.10 -4.30
N LYS A 40 18.31 5.04 -5.55
CA LYS A 40 17.52 4.59 -6.67
C LYS A 40 17.93 3.20 -7.14
N ILE A 41 16.96 2.32 -7.30
CA ILE A 41 17.13 0.97 -7.84
C ILE A 41 16.23 0.83 -9.07
N ALA A 42 16.81 0.56 -10.23
CA ALA A 42 16.06 0.39 -11.47
C ALA A 42 16.31 -0.99 -12.06
N SER A 43 15.35 -1.90 -11.87
CA SER A 43 15.25 -3.24 -12.47
C SER A 43 16.61 -3.94 -12.58
N PRO A 44 17.18 -4.40 -11.45
CA PRO A 44 18.53 -4.95 -11.42
C PRO A 44 18.61 -6.37 -12.01
N CYS A 45 17.51 -6.91 -12.53
CA CYS A 45 17.42 -8.27 -13.05
C CYS A 45 17.80 -9.34 -12.01
N ALA A 46 17.47 -9.07 -10.74
CA ALA A 46 17.78 -9.95 -9.63
C ALA A 46 16.59 -10.88 -9.35
N ARG A 47 16.88 -12.03 -8.75
CA ARG A 47 15.86 -12.85 -8.11
C ARG A 47 15.25 -12.11 -6.92
N SER A 48 16.10 -11.48 -6.11
CA SER A 48 15.67 -10.76 -4.91
C SER A 48 16.62 -9.63 -4.54
N VAL A 49 16.06 -8.56 -3.98
CA VAL A 49 16.80 -7.45 -3.39
C VAL A 49 16.36 -7.27 -1.93
N GLN A 50 17.31 -7.40 -1.02
CA GLN A 50 17.13 -7.12 0.41
C GLN A 50 17.72 -5.74 0.72
N ILE A 51 16.94 -4.86 1.32
CA ILE A 51 17.37 -3.51 1.70
C ILE A 51 17.20 -3.36 3.21
N THR A 52 18.24 -2.94 3.91
CA THR A 52 18.23 -2.73 5.36
C THR A 52 18.64 -1.31 5.69
N ALA A 53 17.74 -0.55 6.32
CA ALA A 53 18.06 0.75 6.88
C ALA A 53 18.66 0.59 8.30
N ALA A 54 19.89 1.07 8.48
CA ALA A 54 20.65 0.94 9.72
C ALA A 54 21.12 2.31 10.26
N ALA A 55 21.00 2.53 11.57
CA ALA A 55 21.23 3.83 12.20
C ALA A 55 22.70 4.24 12.28
N ASP A 56 23.62 3.29 12.29
CA ASP A 56 25.07 3.46 12.37
C ASP A 56 25.76 3.47 11.00
N THR A 57 24.99 3.23 9.93
CA THR A 57 25.49 3.23 8.56
C THR A 57 25.56 4.66 8.02
N ARG A 58 26.70 5.01 7.41
CA ARG A 58 26.97 6.36 6.85
C ARG A 58 27.08 6.40 5.33
N SER A 59 27.21 5.24 4.70
CA SER A 59 27.37 5.07 3.26
C SER A 59 26.44 3.96 2.79
N ILE A 60 26.07 3.96 1.52
CA ILE A 60 25.26 2.90 0.94
C ILE A 60 26.18 1.75 0.55
N ARG A 61 25.97 0.56 1.12
CA ARG A 61 26.75 -0.65 0.80
C ARG A 61 25.88 -1.62 0.02
N VAL A 62 26.33 -2.01 -1.17
CA VAL A 62 25.64 -2.99 -2.04
C VAL A 62 26.51 -4.23 -2.16
N VAL A 63 25.94 -5.40 -1.95
CA VAL A 63 26.56 -6.71 -2.19
C VAL A 63 25.69 -7.49 -3.17
N ALA A 64 26.23 -7.81 -4.34
CA ALA A 64 25.59 -8.69 -5.30
C ALA A 64 26.23 -10.08 -5.23
N MET A 65 25.41 -11.13 -5.25
CA MET A 65 25.84 -12.52 -5.16
C MET A 65 25.12 -13.36 -6.23
N ALA A 66 25.84 -14.15 -7.02
CA ALA A 66 25.27 -15.00 -8.05
C ALA A 66 26.13 -16.25 -8.31
N ASP A 67 25.53 -17.26 -8.94
CA ASP A 67 26.23 -18.47 -9.38
C ASP A 67 26.97 -18.24 -10.73
N ASP A 68 26.49 -17.30 -11.57
CA ASP A 68 27.12 -16.89 -12.83
C ASP A 68 27.61 -15.44 -12.77
N ALA A 69 28.88 -15.21 -13.12
CA ALA A 69 29.50 -13.89 -13.13
C ALA A 69 28.76 -12.89 -14.03
N GLY A 70 28.18 -13.36 -15.14
CA GLY A 70 27.45 -12.53 -16.09
C GLY A 70 26.24 -11.84 -15.48
N GLU A 71 25.62 -12.46 -14.46
CA GLU A 71 24.51 -11.85 -13.72
C GLU A 71 24.99 -10.66 -12.86
N ILE A 72 26.22 -10.68 -12.36
CA ILE A 72 26.81 -9.57 -11.60
C ILE A 72 27.40 -8.52 -12.55
N ASP A 73 28.01 -8.95 -13.65
CA ASP A 73 28.66 -8.08 -14.63
C ASP A 73 27.68 -7.15 -15.34
N GLN A 74 26.39 -7.52 -15.41
CA GLN A 74 25.36 -6.64 -15.97
C GLN A 74 25.04 -5.43 -15.08
N LEU A 75 25.43 -5.44 -13.80
CA LEU A 75 25.08 -4.40 -12.85
C LEU A 75 25.98 -3.16 -12.98
N ALA A 76 25.35 -1.98 -13.00
CA ALA A 76 26.00 -0.70 -12.78
C ALA A 76 25.58 -0.13 -11.43
N ALA A 77 26.58 0.31 -10.65
CA ALA A 77 26.38 1.00 -9.40
C ALA A 77 27.21 2.27 -9.36
N SER A 78 26.60 3.39 -8.96
CA SER A 78 27.26 4.70 -8.89
C SER A 78 26.77 5.51 -7.69
N GLY A 79 27.67 6.29 -7.09
CA GLY A 79 27.35 7.26 -6.06
C GLY A 79 27.03 8.64 -6.64
N GLY A 80 26.65 9.58 -5.79
CA GLY A 80 26.30 10.94 -6.16
C GLY A 80 25.44 11.62 -5.10
N GLN A 81 24.58 12.55 -5.50
CA GLN A 81 23.46 12.97 -4.64
C GLN A 81 22.49 11.80 -4.46
N THR A 82 22.09 11.20 -5.58
CA THR A 82 21.36 9.93 -5.64
C THR A 82 22.33 8.81 -5.96
N ALA A 83 22.49 7.84 -5.05
CA ALA A 83 23.15 6.59 -5.37
C ALA A 83 22.24 5.73 -6.25
N GLN A 84 22.80 5.05 -7.23
CA GLN A 84 22.05 4.30 -8.23
C GLN A 84 22.55 2.88 -8.35
N LEU A 85 21.61 1.94 -8.53
CA LEU A 85 21.85 0.55 -8.90
C LEU A 85 20.89 0.15 -10.03
N SER A 86 21.43 -0.35 -11.13
CA SER A 86 20.60 -0.83 -12.25
C SER A 86 21.31 -1.91 -13.06
N ALA A 87 20.55 -2.67 -13.86
CA ALA A 87 21.14 -3.39 -14.99
C ALA A 87 21.56 -2.39 -16.10
N THR A 88 22.62 -2.70 -16.82
CA THR A 88 23.15 -1.86 -17.92
C THR A 88 22.51 -2.16 -19.28
N GLY A 89 21.97 -3.36 -19.46
CA GLY A 89 21.35 -3.83 -20.70
C GLY A 89 19.85 -3.57 -20.79
N ARG A 90 19.29 -3.64 -22.01
CA ARG A 90 17.83 -3.58 -22.25
C ARG A 90 17.10 -4.89 -21.92
N ARG A 91 17.83 -5.96 -21.66
CA ARG A 91 17.34 -7.28 -21.25
C ARG A 91 18.25 -7.81 -20.16
N CYS A 92 17.68 -8.58 -19.24
CA CYS A 92 18.44 -9.30 -18.24
C CYS A 92 19.41 -10.28 -18.90
N TYR A 93 20.59 -10.40 -18.31
CA TYR A 93 21.57 -11.40 -18.69
C TYR A 93 20.95 -12.79 -18.59
N HIS A 94 21.14 -13.64 -19.60
CA HIS A 94 20.79 -15.05 -19.59
C HIS A 94 21.89 -15.84 -20.28
N ARG A 95 22.04 -17.11 -19.92
CA ARG A 95 23.01 -18.03 -20.52
C ARG A 95 22.29 -19.25 -21.09
N GLY A 96 22.51 -19.55 -22.37
CA GLY A 96 21.87 -20.66 -23.10
C GLY A 96 20.69 -20.24 -23.98
N GLU A 97 20.20 -21.14 -24.83
CA GLU A 97 19.15 -20.85 -25.84
C GLU A 97 17.71 -21.01 -25.30
N ASP A 98 17.54 -21.60 -24.12
CA ASP A 98 16.22 -21.97 -23.58
C ASP A 98 15.65 -20.94 -22.58
N TRP A 99 14.84 -20.02 -23.08
CA TRP A 99 14.09 -19.03 -22.27
C TRP A 99 13.09 -19.66 -21.29
N ASN A 100 12.65 -20.90 -21.52
CA ASN A 100 11.59 -21.55 -20.76
C ASN A 100 12.02 -22.06 -19.37
N ARG A 101 13.31 -22.00 -19.02
CA ARG A 101 13.85 -22.47 -17.72
C ARG A 101 14.72 -21.46 -16.99
N TRP A 102 14.90 -20.25 -17.54
CA TRP A 102 15.81 -19.28 -16.95
C TRP A 102 15.23 -18.70 -15.66
N GLN A 103 15.94 -18.90 -14.55
CA GLN A 103 15.70 -18.22 -13.28
C GLN A 103 17.02 -17.56 -12.87
N PRO A 104 17.04 -16.25 -12.59
CA PRO A 104 18.24 -15.61 -12.09
C PRO A 104 18.63 -16.20 -10.72
N THR A 105 19.92 -16.34 -10.48
CA THR A 105 20.49 -16.68 -9.17
C THR A 105 20.91 -15.43 -8.40
N LEU A 106 21.00 -14.30 -9.11
CA LEU A 106 21.40 -13.00 -8.56
C LEU A 106 20.54 -12.60 -7.36
N ARG A 107 21.20 -12.42 -6.22
CA ARG A 107 20.66 -11.82 -5.00
C ARG A 107 21.46 -10.57 -4.67
N ILE A 108 20.77 -9.53 -4.22
CA ILE A 108 21.40 -8.27 -3.85
C ILE A 108 21.02 -7.93 -2.42
N GLU A 109 22.02 -7.62 -1.60
CA GLU A 109 21.86 -7.09 -0.26
C GLU A 109 22.36 -5.65 -0.23
N ILE A 110 21.54 -4.74 0.29
CA ILE A 110 21.83 -3.31 0.37
C ILE A 110 21.65 -2.85 1.81
N VAL A 111 22.66 -2.18 2.36
CA VAL A 111 22.56 -1.49 3.64
C VAL A 111 22.63 0.01 3.38
N VAL A 112 21.65 0.75 3.88
CA VAL A 112 21.54 2.21 3.75
C VAL A 112 21.49 2.87 5.13
N PRO A 113 21.89 4.15 5.26
CA PRO A 113 21.58 4.94 6.44
C PRO A 113 20.07 4.96 6.75
N ALA A 114 19.71 4.95 8.03
CA ALA A 114 18.31 5.11 8.42
C ALA A 114 17.74 6.45 7.93
N GLY A 115 16.51 6.43 7.43
CA GLY A 115 15.86 7.61 6.85
C GLY A 115 16.26 7.93 5.40
N THR A 116 17.11 7.12 4.76
CA THR A 116 17.40 7.25 3.32
C THR A 116 16.11 7.09 2.49
N PRO A 117 15.75 8.05 1.63
CA PRO A 117 14.67 7.89 0.66
C PRO A 117 14.98 6.81 -0.37
N LEU A 118 13.94 6.09 -0.81
CA LEU A 118 14.05 5.01 -1.79
C LEU A 118 13.25 5.34 -3.05
N ASP A 119 13.85 5.17 -4.23
CA ASP A 119 13.19 5.15 -5.54
C ASP A 119 13.40 3.77 -6.18
N VAL A 120 12.35 2.94 -6.21
CA VAL A 120 12.40 1.59 -6.79
C VAL A 120 11.56 1.56 -8.07
N GLN A 121 12.18 1.12 -9.17
CA GLN A 121 11.56 0.98 -10.48
C GLN A 121 11.76 -0.44 -11.00
N GLU A 122 10.73 -1.26 -10.89
CA GLU A 122 10.75 -2.67 -11.28
C GLU A 122 9.81 -2.94 -12.46
N GLY A 123 10.39 -3.32 -13.60
CA GLY A 123 9.66 -3.80 -14.78
C GLY A 123 9.69 -5.32 -14.97
N GLY A 124 10.46 -6.05 -14.17
CA GLY A 124 10.62 -7.49 -14.26
C GLY A 124 9.95 -8.22 -13.08
N SER A 125 10.61 -9.27 -12.59
CA SER A 125 10.09 -10.17 -11.56
C SER A 125 10.90 -10.12 -10.27
N THR A 126 11.67 -9.06 -10.03
CA THR A 126 12.52 -8.96 -8.84
C THR A 126 11.65 -8.76 -7.59
N ASP A 127 11.84 -9.59 -6.57
CA ASP A 127 11.20 -9.38 -5.27
C ASP A 127 12.06 -8.47 -4.36
N TYR A 128 11.44 -7.45 -3.78
CA TYR A 128 12.06 -6.49 -2.87
C TYR A 128 11.58 -6.71 -1.45
N ALA A 129 12.50 -6.75 -0.50
CA ALA A 129 12.20 -6.69 0.92
C ALA A 129 13.06 -5.61 1.58
N ALA A 130 12.40 -4.55 2.06
CA ALA A 130 13.01 -3.39 2.67
C ALA A 130 12.67 -3.34 4.16
N SER A 131 13.65 -3.54 5.03
CA SER A 131 13.48 -3.58 6.48
C SER A 131 14.14 -2.39 7.19
N GLY A 132 13.61 -2.01 8.34
CA GLY A 132 14.02 -0.81 9.08
C GLY A 132 13.13 0.41 8.79
N GLY A 133 13.69 1.60 9.01
CA GLY A 133 13.01 2.88 8.81
C GLY A 133 13.64 3.69 7.68
N PHE A 134 12.86 3.94 6.64
CA PHE A 134 13.26 4.68 5.45
C PHE A 134 12.67 6.09 5.44
N GLY A 135 13.26 6.95 4.61
CA GLY A 135 12.69 8.23 4.22
C GLY A 135 11.53 8.02 3.25
N ALA A 136 11.29 9.02 2.40
CA ALA A 136 10.19 8.96 1.43
C ALA A 136 10.37 7.79 0.45
N LEU A 137 9.26 7.20 0.01
CA LEU A 137 9.25 6.09 -0.93
C LEU A 137 8.65 6.53 -2.27
N THR A 138 9.38 6.34 -3.36
CA THR A 138 8.83 6.27 -4.72
C THR A 138 8.94 4.84 -5.22
N LEU A 139 7.82 4.25 -5.62
CA LEU A 139 7.76 2.87 -6.08
C LEU A 139 7.02 2.79 -7.41
N THR A 140 7.62 2.17 -8.41
CA THR A 140 7.01 1.81 -9.69
C THR A 140 7.15 0.31 -9.92
N LEU A 141 6.02 -0.40 -9.98
CA LEU A 141 5.92 -1.83 -10.26
C LEU A 141 5.15 -2.04 -11.56
N ASP A 142 5.88 -2.23 -12.65
CA ASP A 142 5.32 -2.48 -14.00
C ASP A 142 5.38 -3.97 -14.38
N GLY A 143 6.15 -4.78 -13.63
CA GLY A 143 6.29 -6.21 -13.83
C GLY A 143 5.51 -7.08 -12.81
N SER A 144 6.03 -8.26 -12.51
CA SER A 144 5.41 -9.21 -11.58
C SER A 144 6.12 -9.30 -10.21
N GLY A 145 7.19 -8.54 -10.03
CA GLY A 145 7.96 -8.52 -8.79
C GLY A 145 7.21 -7.85 -7.64
N ASN A 146 7.36 -8.38 -6.43
CA ASN A 146 6.68 -7.86 -5.25
C ASN A 146 7.55 -6.87 -4.48
N PHE A 147 6.93 -5.98 -3.71
CA PHE A 147 7.63 -5.10 -2.79
C PHE A 147 7.07 -5.23 -1.38
N LYS A 148 7.91 -5.61 -0.41
CA LYS A 148 7.58 -5.60 1.01
C LYS A 148 8.44 -4.59 1.75
N GLY A 149 7.82 -3.61 2.41
CA GLY A 149 8.49 -2.55 3.15
C GLY A 149 8.11 -2.51 4.63
N GLY A 150 9.06 -2.12 5.48
CA GLY A 150 8.84 -1.84 6.89
C GLY A 150 8.21 -0.47 7.12
N ARG A 151 8.96 0.45 7.75
CA ARG A 151 8.48 1.82 8.03
C ARG A 151 8.99 2.79 6.96
N VAL A 152 8.08 3.59 6.41
CA VAL A 152 8.37 4.73 5.53
C VAL A 152 7.93 6.03 6.20
N THR A 153 8.79 7.04 6.18
CA THR A 153 8.53 8.38 6.70
C THR A 153 8.62 9.41 5.58
N GLY A 154 7.87 10.51 5.64
CA GLY A 154 7.91 11.53 4.59
C GLY A 154 7.04 11.23 3.36
N GLY A 155 6.21 10.19 3.43
CA GLY A 155 5.20 9.86 2.41
C GLY A 155 5.65 8.84 1.36
N ALA A 156 4.67 8.38 0.58
CA ALA A 156 4.87 7.37 -0.45
C ALA A 156 4.12 7.74 -1.75
N ARG A 157 4.80 7.59 -2.89
CA ARG A 157 4.21 7.62 -4.22
C ARG A 157 4.37 6.25 -4.87
N VAL A 158 3.26 5.59 -5.16
CA VAL A 158 3.22 4.23 -5.69
C VAL A 158 2.54 4.23 -7.06
N ARG A 159 3.18 3.60 -8.05
CA ARG A 159 2.59 3.25 -9.34
C ARG A 159 2.65 1.73 -9.50
N SER A 160 1.51 1.09 -9.70
CA SER A 160 1.42 -0.36 -9.92
C SER A 160 0.61 -0.63 -11.19
N HIS A 161 1.28 -0.99 -12.28
CA HIS A 161 0.63 -1.37 -13.56
C HIS A 161 0.78 -2.87 -13.86
N GLY A 162 1.68 -3.56 -13.15
CA GLY A 162 1.91 -4.98 -13.30
C GLY A 162 1.03 -5.86 -12.41
N SER A 163 1.51 -7.06 -12.11
CA SER A 163 0.78 -8.04 -11.30
C SER A 163 1.41 -8.26 -9.91
N GLY A 164 2.53 -7.61 -9.62
CA GLY A 164 3.21 -7.72 -8.33
C GLY A 164 2.47 -7.00 -7.21
N ASP A 165 2.54 -7.59 -6.02
CA ASP A 165 1.93 -7.04 -4.81
C ASP A 165 2.87 -6.07 -4.09
N MET A 166 2.27 -5.09 -3.40
CA MET A 166 2.96 -4.20 -2.50
C MET A 166 2.43 -4.39 -1.07
N GLU A 167 3.33 -4.59 -0.12
CA GLU A 167 3.05 -4.57 1.31
C GLU A 167 3.91 -3.50 1.99
N LEU A 168 3.31 -2.70 2.86
CA LEU A 168 4.01 -1.75 3.72
C LEU A 168 3.48 -1.84 5.15
N ASP A 169 4.37 -2.06 6.12
CA ASP A 169 3.97 -2.18 7.52
C ASP A 169 3.47 -0.84 8.07
N ARG A 170 4.16 0.26 7.76
CA ARG A 170 3.78 1.59 8.25
C ARG A 170 4.18 2.71 7.32
N LEU A 171 3.24 3.63 7.12
CA LEU A 171 3.44 4.88 6.40
C LEU A 171 3.14 6.09 7.30
N ASP A 172 4.15 6.91 7.54
CA ASP A 172 4.02 8.21 8.20
C ASP A 172 4.23 9.33 7.15
N GLY A 173 3.14 9.87 6.61
CA GLY A 173 3.16 10.91 5.58
C GLY A 173 2.04 10.81 4.54
N ALA A 174 2.08 11.68 3.53
CA ALA A 174 1.10 11.68 2.45
C ALA A 174 1.24 10.45 1.55
N LEU A 175 0.12 9.92 1.09
CA LEU A 175 0.06 8.77 0.18
C LEU A 175 -0.50 9.17 -1.18
N THR A 176 0.19 8.77 -2.25
CA THR A 176 -0.35 8.79 -3.61
C THR A 176 -0.20 7.41 -4.24
N VAL A 177 -1.30 6.84 -4.72
CA VAL A 177 -1.32 5.55 -5.41
C VAL A 177 -1.97 5.69 -6.77
N ARG A 178 -1.32 5.15 -7.81
CA ARG A 178 -1.87 4.94 -9.15
C ARG A 178 -1.78 3.45 -9.47
N ALA A 179 -2.90 2.74 -9.45
CA ALA A 179 -2.98 1.31 -9.69
C ALA A 179 -3.80 1.01 -10.95
N ALA A 180 -3.18 0.41 -11.97
CA ALA A 180 -3.85 0.00 -13.20
C ALA A 180 -3.72 -1.51 -13.47
N GLY A 181 -2.84 -2.19 -12.72
CA GLY A 181 -2.59 -3.62 -12.86
C GLY A 181 -3.53 -4.51 -12.06
N SER A 182 -3.11 -5.75 -11.82
CA SER A 182 -3.86 -6.74 -11.05
C SER A 182 -3.27 -7.01 -9.66
N GLY A 183 -2.09 -6.47 -9.36
CA GLY A 183 -1.44 -6.61 -8.07
C GLY A 183 -2.14 -5.81 -6.97
N ASN A 184 -2.05 -6.29 -5.73
CA ASN A 184 -2.67 -5.70 -4.55
C ASN A 184 -1.70 -4.73 -3.87
N ILE A 185 -2.26 -3.72 -3.19
CA ILE A 185 -1.49 -2.78 -2.38
C ILE A 185 -2.04 -2.83 -0.97
N THR A 186 -1.20 -3.22 -0.02
CA THR A 186 -1.55 -3.32 1.39
C THR A 186 -0.66 -2.41 2.23
N ILE A 187 -1.27 -1.51 3.00
CA ILE A 187 -0.61 -0.71 4.02
C ILE A 187 -1.25 -1.05 5.37
N THR A 188 -0.46 -1.59 6.29
CA THR A 188 -0.99 -2.09 7.56
C THR A 188 -1.38 -0.95 8.49
N GLN A 189 -0.55 0.09 8.60
CA GLN A 189 -0.82 1.29 9.40
C GLN A 189 -0.43 2.54 8.64
N MET A 190 -1.30 3.55 8.66
CA MET A 190 -1.02 4.85 8.05
C MET A 190 -1.28 5.99 9.03
N ALA A 191 -0.38 6.97 9.06
CA ALA A 191 -0.61 8.26 9.71
C ALA A 191 -0.20 9.36 8.74
N GLY A 192 -1.17 9.87 7.98
CA GLY A 192 -0.91 10.83 6.91
C GLY A 192 -1.89 12.00 6.92
N PRO A 193 -1.45 13.18 6.43
CA PRO A 193 -2.35 14.32 6.24
C PRO A 193 -3.27 14.14 5.03
N SER A 194 -2.91 13.29 4.06
CA SER A 194 -3.69 13.05 2.85
C SER A 194 -3.44 11.70 2.20
N THR A 195 -4.46 11.23 1.48
CA THR A 195 -4.45 10.01 0.68
C THR A 195 -5.09 10.29 -0.69
N ASP A 196 -4.35 10.09 -1.78
CA ASP A 196 -4.86 10.17 -3.16
C ASP A 196 -4.72 8.82 -3.86
N LEU A 197 -5.84 8.17 -4.15
CA LEU A 197 -5.90 6.88 -4.83
C LEU A 197 -6.57 7.03 -6.19
N GLU A 198 -5.91 6.55 -7.24
CA GLU A 198 -6.57 6.23 -8.51
C GLU A 198 -6.35 4.75 -8.80
N SER A 199 -7.46 4.00 -8.94
CA SER A 199 -7.46 2.60 -9.35
C SER A 199 -8.27 2.44 -10.63
N SER A 200 -7.70 1.81 -11.65
CA SER A 200 -8.39 1.40 -12.88
C SER A 200 -8.19 -0.08 -13.21
N GLY A 201 -7.47 -0.80 -12.35
CA GLY A 201 -7.18 -2.22 -12.50
C GLY A 201 -8.17 -3.12 -11.75
N SER A 202 -7.75 -4.36 -11.54
CA SER A 202 -8.53 -5.36 -10.79
C SER A 202 -7.93 -5.70 -9.42
N GLY A 203 -6.75 -5.17 -9.10
CA GLY A 203 -6.10 -5.37 -7.80
C GLY A 203 -6.73 -4.53 -6.69
N ASN A 204 -6.67 -5.04 -5.47
CA ASN A 204 -7.27 -4.39 -4.30
C ASN A 204 -6.30 -3.42 -3.64
N ILE A 205 -6.82 -2.34 -3.05
CA ILE A 205 -6.03 -1.42 -2.21
C ILE A 205 -6.59 -1.45 -0.80
N THR A 206 -5.78 -1.92 0.14
CA THR A 206 -6.16 -2.05 1.55
C THR A 206 -5.24 -1.22 2.42
N ILE A 207 -5.81 -0.23 3.10
CA ILE A 207 -5.15 0.50 4.18
C ILE A 207 -5.85 0.10 5.48
N SER A 208 -5.26 -0.83 6.21
CA SER A 208 -5.95 -1.58 7.27
C SER A 208 -6.25 -0.76 8.53
N GLY A 209 -5.43 0.25 8.83
CA GLY A 209 -5.61 1.05 10.04
C GLY A 209 -4.87 2.38 10.06
N GLY A 210 -5.17 3.16 11.09
CA GLY A 210 -4.64 4.51 11.30
C GLY A 210 -5.54 5.61 10.75
N SER A 211 -4.94 6.68 10.22
CA SER A 211 -5.63 7.86 9.69
C SER A 211 -5.08 8.30 8.35
N GLY A 212 -5.94 8.34 7.33
CA GLY A 212 -5.61 8.76 5.96
C GLY A 212 -5.73 10.27 5.70
N GLY A 213 -6.18 11.05 6.68
CA GLY A 213 -6.38 12.49 6.54
C GLY A 213 -7.37 12.84 5.42
N ALA A 214 -7.11 13.91 4.66
CA ALA A 214 -7.94 14.28 3.51
C ALA A 214 -7.79 13.24 2.38
N THR A 215 -8.86 12.49 2.09
CA THR A 215 -8.81 11.33 1.22
C THR A 215 -9.60 11.56 -0.06
N THR A 216 -8.95 11.39 -1.21
CA THR A 216 -9.59 11.28 -2.52
C THR A 216 -9.35 9.88 -3.07
N ALA A 217 -10.42 9.20 -3.50
CA ALA A 217 -10.35 7.90 -4.14
C ALA A 217 -11.15 7.93 -5.45
N LYS A 218 -10.49 7.60 -6.56
CA LYS A 218 -11.11 7.48 -7.88
C LYS A 218 -10.92 6.07 -8.40
N ILE A 219 -12.03 5.35 -8.58
CA ILE A 219 -12.05 3.94 -8.96
C ILE A 219 -12.73 3.84 -10.32
N ASN A 220 -12.07 3.24 -11.31
CA ASN A 220 -12.61 2.96 -12.64
C ASN A 220 -12.37 1.50 -13.05
N GLY A 221 -12.24 0.61 -12.06
CA GLY A 221 -11.91 -0.80 -12.23
C GLY A 221 -12.82 -1.70 -11.40
N SER A 222 -12.38 -2.92 -11.15
CA SER A 222 -13.14 -3.93 -10.42
C SER A 222 -12.52 -4.31 -9.07
N GLY A 223 -11.36 -3.73 -8.72
CA GLY A 223 -10.70 -3.98 -7.44
C GLY A 223 -11.38 -3.24 -6.30
N ASP A 224 -11.34 -3.85 -5.12
CA ASP A 224 -11.92 -3.32 -3.89
C ASP A 224 -10.96 -2.37 -3.17
N ILE A 225 -11.53 -1.39 -2.48
CA ILE A 225 -10.78 -0.40 -1.70
C ILE A 225 -11.22 -0.46 -0.23
N THR A 226 -10.27 -0.71 0.67
CA THR A 226 -10.48 -0.59 2.12
C THR A 226 -9.67 0.58 2.67
N LEU A 227 -10.34 1.50 3.35
CA LEU A 227 -9.76 2.70 3.95
C LEU A 227 -9.91 2.69 5.48
N PRO A 228 -8.94 3.26 6.22
CA PRO A 228 -9.02 3.39 7.67
C PRO A 228 -9.91 4.58 8.02
N ALA A 229 -9.72 5.18 9.20
CA ALA A 229 -10.35 6.46 9.48
C ALA A 229 -9.79 7.55 8.54
N VAL A 230 -10.66 8.41 8.04
CA VAL A 230 -10.29 9.54 7.18
C VAL A 230 -10.86 10.85 7.75
N GLY A 231 -10.19 11.95 7.44
CA GLY A 231 -10.67 13.29 7.75
C GLY A 231 -11.87 13.61 6.86
N SER A 232 -11.62 14.06 5.63
CA SER A 232 -12.64 14.16 4.57
C SER A 232 -12.51 13.01 3.58
N LEU A 233 -13.63 12.66 2.93
CA LEU A 233 -13.70 11.63 1.90
C LEU A 233 -14.32 12.19 0.62
N ARG A 234 -13.56 12.14 -0.48
CA ARG A 234 -14.06 12.34 -1.84
C ARG A 234 -13.89 11.06 -2.65
N LEU A 235 -14.97 10.32 -2.83
CA LEU A 235 -15.02 9.07 -3.59
C LEU A 235 -15.70 9.28 -4.94
N VAL A 236 -15.07 8.80 -6.01
CA VAL A 236 -15.69 8.65 -7.34
C VAL A 236 -15.46 7.22 -7.80
N ALA A 237 -16.52 6.40 -7.79
CA ALA A 237 -16.45 4.98 -8.15
C ALA A 237 -17.28 4.69 -9.40
N ARG A 238 -16.60 4.29 -10.47
CA ARG A 238 -17.13 4.00 -11.81
C ARG A 238 -16.72 2.58 -12.20
N GLY A 239 -17.29 1.59 -11.53
CA GLY A 239 -16.89 0.20 -11.72
C GLY A 239 -17.74 -0.75 -10.90
N SER A 240 -17.19 -1.94 -10.66
CA SER A 240 -17.87 -3.00 -9.90
C SER A 240 -17.21 -3.32 -8.56
N GLY A 241 -16.06 -2.71 -8.25
CA GLY A 241 -15.37 -2.92 -6.98
C GLY A 241 -16.03 -2.16 -5.85
N ASP A 242 -15.97 -2.74 -4.65
CA ASP A 242 -16.56 -2.18 -3.45
C ASP A 242 -15.58 -1.25 -2.72
N THR A 243 -16.13 -0.27 -2.00
CA THR A 243 -15.35 0.61 -1.14
C THR A 243 -15.85 0.51 0.29
N VAL A 244 -14.96 0.20 1.22
CA VAL A 244 -15.22 0.20 2.66
C VAL A 244 -14.34 1.26 3.31
N ALA A 245 -14.90 2.15 4.12
CA ALA A 245 -14.11 3.01 5.00
C ALA A 245 -14.54 2.87 6.45
N ALA A 246 -13.56 2.79 7.35
CA ALA A 246 -13.81 2.57 8.77
C ALA A 246 -14.51 3.77 9.44
N ARG A 247 -14.15 5.01 9.07
CA ARG A 247 -14.79 6.22 9.58
C ARG A 247 -14.49 7.42 8.69
N ALA A 248 -15.45 8.33 8.51
CA ALA A 248 -15.21 9.67 7.98
C ALA A 248 -15.56 10.74 9.04
N GLN A 249 -14.67 11.70 9.29
CA GLN A 249 -14.79 12.68 10.39
C GLN A 249 -15.01 14.13 9.91
N GLY A 250 -15.21 14.32 8.62
CA GLY A 250 -15.34 15.61 7.96
C GLY A 250 -16.26 15.47 6.75
N GLU A 251 -16.11 16.35 5.77
CA GLU A 251 -16.97 16.33 4.58
C GLU A 251 -16.88 15.00 3.84
N VAL A 252 -18.05 14.48 3.46
CA VAL A 252 -18.19 13.27 2.63
C VAL A 252 -18.81 13.66 1.30
N SER A 253 -18.15 13.29 0.21
CA SER A 253 -18.68 13.36 -1.15
C SER A 253 -18.44 12.02 -1.83
N ALA A 254 -19.51 11.31 -2.16
CA ALA A 254 -19.45 10.01 -2.83
C ALA A 254 -20.28 10.05 -4.12
N GLU A 255 -19.64 9.72 -5.24
CA GLU A 255 -20.28 9.54 -6.55
C GLU A 255 -20.06 8.10 -7.02
N LEU A 256 -21.13 7.31 -7.06
CA LEU A 256 -21.12 5.92 -7.53
C LEU A 256 -21.87 5.84 -8.86
N SER A 257 -21.21 5.40 -9.93
CA SER A 257 -21.82 5.25 -11.26
C SER A 257 -21.59 3.87 -11.89
N GLY A 258 -21.77 2.81 -11.10
CA GLY A 258 -21.56 1.41 -11.50
C GLY A 258 -22.37 0.43 -10.66
N SER A 259 -21.82 -0.76 -10.41
CA SER A 259 -22.45 -1.79 -9.58
C SER A 259 -21.75 -2.02 -8.24
N GLY A 260 -20.60 -1.39 -8.01
CA GLY A 260 -19.88 -1.46 -6.75
C GLY A 260 -20.60 -0.68 -5.64
N THR A 261 -20.40 -1.11 -4.40
CA THR A 261 -21.05 -0.59 -3.20
C THR A 261 -20.10 0.31 -2.40
N LEU A 262 -20.66 1.29 -1.67
CA LEU A 262 -19.94 2.03 -0.63
C LEU A 262 -20.47 1.63 0.75
N LYS A 263 -19.58 1.25 1.65
CA LYS A 263 -19.88 1.08 3.07
C LYS A 263 -19.03 1.99 3.94
N LEU A 264 -19.67 2.84 4.74
CA LEU A 264 -19.04 3.65 5.79
C LEU A 264 -19.47 3.13 7.15
N HIS A 265 -18.54 2.60 7.95
CA HIS A 265 -18.89 2.06 9.27
C HIS A 265 -19.27 3.15 10.29
N ALA A 266 -18.74 4.36 10.13
CA ALA A 266 -19.11 5.48 10.98
C ALA A 266 -18.90 6.82 10.26
N VAL A 267 -19.77 7.78 10.55
CA VAL A 267 -19.65 9.16 10.03
C VAL A 267 -19.79 10.18 11.15
N SER A 268 -19.02 11.25 11.06
CA SER A 268 -19.16 12.47 11.86
C SER A 268 -18.91 13.63 10.92
N ALA A 269 -19.88 13.95 10.07
CA ALA A 269 -19.71 14.85 8.94
C ALA A 269 -20.61 16.08 9.05
N PRO A 270 -20.08 17.30 8.92
CA PRO A 270 -20.93 18.49 8.77
C PRO A 270 -21.82 18.37 7.52
N THR A 271 -21.28 17.82 6.44
CA THR A 271 -21.96 17.65 5.15
C THR A 271 -21.67 16.27 4.55
N ALA A 272 -22.69 15.65 3.98
CA ALA A 272 -22.58 14.43 3.20
C ALA A 272 -23.35 14.57 1.88
N LEU A 273 -22.63 14.47 0.76
CA LEU A 273 -23.18 14.44 -0.58
C LEU A 273 -23.05 13.03 -1.15
N LEU A 274 -24.17 12.34 -1.31
CA LEU A 274 -24.24 10.98 -1.84
C LEU A 274 -24.95 11.02 -3.20
N ARG A 275 -24.23 10.65 -4.27
CA ARG A 275 -24.78 10.58 -5.63
C ARG A 275 -24.59 9.19 -6.17
N GLN A 276 -25.67 8.56 -6.58
CA GLN A 276 -25.68 7.20 -7.10
C GLN A 276 -26.43 7.14 -8.42
N SER A 277 -25.74 6.70 -9.47
CA SER A 277 -26.30 6.46 -10.79
C SER A 277 -25.90 5.07 -11.27
N GLY A 278 -26.56 4.05 -10.75
CA GLY A 278 -26.21 2.66 -10.96
C GLY A 278 -27.03 1.71 -10.09
N ASN A 279 -26.51 0.50 -9.89
CA ASN A 279 -27.16 -0.59 -9.16
C ASN A 279 -26.41 -1.00 -7.90
N GLY A 280 -25.29 -0.35 -7.59
CA GLY A 280 -24.60 -0.54 -6.31
C GLY A 280 -25.27 0.27 -5.21
N ASP A 281 -24.99 -0.10 -3.96
CA ASP A 281 -25.64 0.47 -2.79
C ASP A 281 -24.72 1.42 -2.02
N ILE A 282 -25.30 2.26 -1.16
CA ILE A 282 -24.56 3.03 -0.17
C ILE A 282 -25.10 2.71 1.23
N THR A 283 -24.24 2.22 2.11
CA THR A 283 -24.57 1.97 3.51
C THR A 283 -23.70 2.82 4.43
N ILE A 284 -24.33 3.51 5.39
CA ILE A 284 -23.66 4.18 6.51
C ILE A 284 -24.16 3.52 7.81
N ASP A 285 -23.29 2.82 8.54
CA ASP A 285 -23.71 1.98 9.69
C ASP A 285 -23.90 2.77 11.01
N GLY A 286 -23.52 4.05 11.06
CA GLY A 286 -23.50 4.78 12.33
C GLY A 286 -23.06 6.24 12.22
N GLY A 287 -23.53 7.07 13.15
CA GLY A 287 -22.94 8.37 13.46
C GLY A 287 -23.88 9.56 13.24
N GLU A 288 -23.30 10.72 12.95
CA GLU A 288 -24.02 11.98 12.83
C GLU A 288 -23.66 12.73 11.54
N ILE A 289 -24.69 13.27 10.87
CA ILE A 289 -24.57 14.11 9.69
C ILE A 289 -25.32 15.41 9.94
N GLY A 290 -24.66 16.56 9.71
CA GLY A 290 -25.33 17.86 9.72
C GLY A 290 -26.32 17.96 8.56
N SER A 291 -25.81 18.18 7.35
CA SER A 291 -26.61 18.27 6.13
C SER A 291 -26.33 17.11 5.19
N LEU A 292 -27.36 16.31 4.89
CA LEU A 292 -27.32 15.23 3.92
C LEU A 292 -27.97 15.67 2.61
N THR A 293 -27.25 15.51 1.50
CA THR A 293 -27.83 15.54 0.15
C THR A 293 -27.68 14.16 -0.47
N SER A 294 -28.79 13.47 -0.70
CA SER A 294 -28.83 12.16 -1.36
C SER A 294 -29.51 12.28 -2.72
N THR A 295 -28.84 11.78 -3.76
CA THR A 295 -29.39 11.69 -5.11
C THR A 295 -29.22 10.27 -5.63
N ILE A 296 -30.32 9.65 -6.03
CA ILE A 296 -30.34 8.33 -6.66
C ILE A 296 -30.99 8.46 -8.04
N SER A 297 -30.30 7.94 -9.04
CA SER A 297 -30.74 7.83 -10.43
C SER A 297 -30.46 6.41 -10.93
N GLY A 298 -31.25 5.43 -10.47
CA GLY A 298 -30.97 4.02 -10.70
C GLY A 298 -31.83 3.08 -9.86
N SER A 299 -31.29 1.90 -9.57
CA SER A 299 -32.01 0.83 -8.85
C SER A 299 -31.38 0.40 -7.53
N GLY A 300 -30.18 0.91 -7.19
CA GLY A 300 -29.55 0.61 -5.90
C GLY A 300 -30.17 1.40 -4.74
N ASP A 301 -29.87 0.95 -3.53
CA ASP A 301 -30.45 1.42 -2.28
C ASP A 301 -29.46 2.25 -1.46
N GLN A 302 -29.99 3.15 -0.64
CA GLN A 302 -29.21 3.87 0.36
C GLN A 302 -29.76 3.62 1.75
N VAL A 303 -28.93 3.08 2.63
CA VAL A 303 -29.28 2.80 4.03
C VAL A 303 -28.37 3.59 4.95
N ILE A 304 -28.96 4.52 5.70
CA ILE A 304 -28.23 5.51 6.48
C ILE A 304 -28.64 5.37 7.95
N HIS A 305 -27.89 4.52 8.66
CA HIS A 305 -28.02 4.29 10.10
C HIS A 305 -27.35 5.40 10.92
N ALA A 306 -27.71 6.65 10.64
CA ALA A 306 -27.14 7.83 11.28
C ALA A 306 -28.21 8.84 11.65
N LYS A 307 -27.90 9.67 12.65
CA LYS A 307 -28.70 10.85 12.98
C LYS A 307 -28.35 11.97 11.99
N VAL A 308 -29.35 12.41 11.24
CA VAL A 308 -29.22 13.49 10.25
C VAL A 308 -29.94 14.73 10.77
N THR A 309 -29.32 15.92 10.67
CA THR A 309 -30.00 17.16 11.06
C THR A 309 -30.94 17.60 9.95
N ASP A 310 -30.42 17.95 8.77
CA ASP A 310 -31.23 18.31 7.60
C ASP A 310 -30.94 17.34 6.45
N ALA A 311 -31.99 16.90 5.77
CA ALA A 311 -31.89 15.94 4.67
C ALA A 311 -32.62 16.45 3.42
N SER A 312 -31.93 16.44 2.28
CA SER A 312 -32.50 16.62 0.95
C SER A 312 -32.31 15.35 0.14
N VAL A 313 -33.41 14.70 -0.25
CA VAL A 313 -33.40 13.40 -0.94
C VAL A 313 -34.07 13.53 -2.30
N SER A 314 -33.36 13.17 -3.36
CA SER A 314 -33.90 13.10 -4.72
C SER A 314 -33.76 11.69 -5.29
N LEU A 315 -34.89 11.03 -5.51
CA LEU A 315 -34.95 9.66 -6.01
C LEU A 315 -35.64 9.63 -7.37
N SER A 316 -34.90 9.21 -8.40
CA SER A 316 -35.39 8.95 -9.75
C SER A 316 -35.08 7.50 -10.14
N GLY A 317 -36.05 6.60 -10.05
CA GLY A 317 -35.85 5.17 -10.32
C GLY A 317 -36.63 4.24 -9.40
N SER A 318 -36.05 3.06 -9.13
CA SER A 318 -36.70 1.98 -8.39
C SER A 318 -36.05 1.63 -7.05
N GLY A 319 -34.89 2.22 -6.73
CA GLY A 319 -34.20 1.99 -5.45
C GLY A 319 -34.87 2.68 -4.27
N ASP A 320 -34.50 2.29 -3.06
CA ASP A 320 -35.03 2.76 -1.79
C ASP A 320 -34.01 3.60 -1.00
N VAL A 321 -34.51 4.57 -0.24
CA VAL A 321 -33.73 5.32 0.76
C VAL A 321 -34.31 5.07 2.13
N HIS A 322 -33.45 4.64 3.06
CA HIS A 322 -33.78 4.53 4.47
C HIS A 322 -32.83 5.39 5.30
N ILE A 323 -33.38 6.26 6.14
CA ILE A 323 -32.61 7.08 7.10
C ILE A 323 -33.17 6.84 8.49
N ASP A 324 -32.34 6.43 9.44
CA ASP A 324 -32.80 6.11 10.80
C ASP A 324 -33.48 7.30 11.49
N GLN A 325 -32.90 8.50 11.38
CA GLN A 325 -33.42 9.69 12.05
C GLN A 325 -33.09 10.98 11.31
N VAL A 326 -34.10 11.83 11.12
CA VAL A 326 -33.93 13.24 10.71
C VAL A 326 -34.53 14.13 11.80
N THR A 327 -33.75 15.06 12.36
CA THR A 327 -34.20 15.92 13.48
C THR A 327 -34.63 17.33 13.08
N GLY A 328 -34.20 17.79 11.91
CA GLY A 328 -34.51 19.08 11.32
C GLY A 328 -35.40 18.94 10.09
N HIS A 329 -35.04 19.59 8.98
CA HIS A 329 -35.85 19.61 7.77
C HIS A 329 -35.62 18.35 6.91
N LEU A 330 -36.70 17.85 6.33
CA LEU A 330 -36.66 16.78 5.33
C LEU A 330 -37.35 17.26 4.06
N ASP A 331 -36.55 17.46 3.01
CA ASP A 331 -37.02 17.71 1.66
C ASP A 331 -36.85 16.46 0.81
N GLN A 332 -37.93 16.02 0.16
CA GLN A 332 -37.89 14.81 -0.67
C GLN A 332 -38.62 14.98 -2.00
N THR A 333 -37.97 14.57 -3.07
CA THR A 333 -38.57 14.46 -4.41
C THR A 333 -38.43 13.04 -4.90
N ARG A 334 -39.53 12.48 -5.43
CA ARG A 334 -39.57 11.09 -5.86
C ARG A 334 -40.25 10.98 -7.22
N SER A 335 -39.56 10.37 -8.17
CA SER A 335 -40.05 10.05 -9.50
C SER A 335 -39.71 8.60 -9.83
N GLY A 336 -40.69 7.70 -9.77
CA GLY A 336 -40.50 6.27 -10.00
C GLY A 336 -41.22 5.38 -8.99
N SER A 337 -40.78 4.13 -8.89
CA SER A 337 -41.41 3.10 -8.03
C SER A 337 -40.74 2.92 -6.67
N GLY A 338 -39.54 3.47 -6.47
CA GLY A 338 -38.83 3.38 -5.19
C GLY A 338 -39.49 4.16 -4.06
N SER A 339 -38.95 4.07 -2.85
CA SER A 339 -39.47 4.68 -1.63
C SER A 339 -38.41 5.42 -0.81
N VAL A 340 -38.85 6.39 0.00
CA VAL A 340 -38.00 7.09 0.97
C VAL A 340 -38.66 6.92 2.34
N ARG A 341 -37.92 6.36 3.30
CA ARG A 341 -38.39 6.09 4.67
C ARG A 341 -37.46 6.77 5.67
N VAL A 342 -38.05 7.42 6.67
CA VAL A 342 -37.33 7.99 7.82
C VAL A 342 -37.92 7.43 9.11
N GLY A 343 -37.06 7.01 10.04
CA GLY A 343 -37.46 6.42 11.32
C GLY A 343 -37.30 4.89 11.37
N GLY A 344 -37.14 4.34 12.57
CA GLY A 344 -37.27 2.90 12.82
C GLY A 344 -38.74 2.47 12.77
N HIS A 345 -39.01 1.29 12.22
CA HIS A 345 -40.29 0.62 12.45
C HIS A 345 -40.50 0.32 13.94
#